data_AF-A0A965L3N0-F1
#
_entry.id   AF-A0A965L3N0-F1
#
_cell.length_a   1.000
_cell.length_b   1.000
_cell.length_c   1.000
_cell.angle_alpha   90.00
_cell.angle_beta   90.00
_cell.angle_gamma   90.00
#
_symmetry.space_group_name_H-M   'P 1'
#
loop_
_entity.id
_entity.type
_entity.pdbx_description
1 polymer ?
#
loop_
_entity_poly.entity_id
_entity_poly.type
_entity_poly.pdbx_seq_one_letter_code
_entity_poly.pdbx_strand_id
1 'polypeptide(L)'
;KTIIATAAIEFAIGNAEMMQLGRKASIMADAAAVILNRDAHTVSGHFYIDEEVLREEGIVNFDAYRVNPATREDQLIPDFFI
;
A
#
# COMPACT_ATOMS: atom_id res chain seq x y z
N LYS A 1 1.69 -2.28 3.64
CA LYS A 1 1.30 -3.64 4.11
C LYS A 1 -0.16 -3.74 4.57
N THR A 2 -1.02 -2.90 4.02
CA THR A 2 -2.45 -2.85 4.37
C THR A 2 -3.26 -3.13 3.12
N ILE A 3 -4.53 -3.51 3.25
CA ILE A 3 -5.41 -3.62 2.08
C ILE A 3 -5.40 -2.32 1.26
N ILE A 4 -5.46 -2.48 -0.05
CA ILE A 4 -5.57 -1.36 -0.99
C ILE A 4 -7.02 -1.23 -1.43
N ALA A 5 -7.59 -0.04 -1.25
CA ALA A 5 -8.98 0.27 -1.56
C ALA A 5 -9.23 0.27 -3.06
N THR A 6 -9.48 -0.92 -3.60
CA THR A 6 -9.76 -1.19 -5.02
C THR A 6 -11.17 -1.75 -5.18
N ALA A 7 -11.69 -1.75 -6.41
CA ALA A 7 -13.00 -2.30 -6.72
C ALA A 7 -13.17 -3.77 -6.28
N ALA A 8 -12.09 -4.56 -6.24
CA ALA A 8 -12.16 -5.94 -5.76
C ALA A 8 -12.49 -6.02 -4.25
N ILE A 9 -11.93 -5.11 -3.44
CA ILE A 9 -12.28 -5.03 -2.01
C ILE A 9 -13.75 -4.60 -1.86
N GLU A 10 -14.21 -3.65 -2.66
CA GLU A 10 -15.60 -3.15 -2.58
C GLU A 10 -16.64 -4.19 -3.00
N PHE A 11 -16.40 -4.92 -4.10
CA PHE A 11 -17.44 -5.73 -4.76
C PHE A 11 -17.26 -7.24 -4.62
N ALA A 12 -16.07 -7.74 -4.30
CA ALA A 12 -15.80 -9.18 -4.31
C ALA A 12 -15.49 -9.78 -2.93
N ILE A 13 -14.79 -9.04 -2.05
CA ILE A 13 -14.21 -9.63 -0.84
C ILE A 13 -14.64 -8.91 0.44
N GLY A 14 -14.87 -7.60 0.39
CA GLY A 14 -15.19 -6.78 1.54
C GLY A 14 -16.50 -6.02 1.37
N ASN A 15 -16.48 -4.76 1.81
CA ASN A 15 -17.60 -3.83 1.70
C ASN A 15 -17.08 -2.38 1.64
N ALA A 16 -17.98 -1.41 1.45
CA ALA A 16 -17.63 0.01 1.38
C ALA A 16 -17.00 0.56 2.68
N GLU A 17 -17.28 -0.06 3.84
CA GLU A 17 -16.68 0.35 5.13
C GLU A 17 -15.22 -0.10 5.22
N MET A 18 -14.89 -1.31 4.76
CA MET A 18 -13.52 -1.83 4.72
C MET A 18 -12.62 -0.97 3.83
N MET A 19 -13.17 -0.38 2.76
CA MET A 19 -12.42 0.56 1.91
C MET A 19 -11.87 1.77 2.71
N GLN A 20 -12.60 2.22 3.75
CA GLN A 20 -12.17 3.33 4.62
C GLN A 20 -11.04 2.95 5.58
N LEU A 21 -10.82 1.65 5.77
CA LEU A 21 -9.77 1.07 6.61
C LEU A 21 -8.55 0.61 5.79
N GLY A 22 -8.50 0.98 4.51
CA GLY A 22 -7.40 0.70 3.60
C GLY A 22 -6.61 1.95 3.20
N ARG A 23 -5.63 1.73 2.33
CA ARG A 23 -4.87 2.79 1.68
C ARG A 23 -5.26 2.94 0.20
N LYS A 24 -5.05 4.13 -0.34
CA LYS A 24 -5.28 4.49 -1.74
C LYS A 24 -4.29 3.75 -2.62
N ALA A 25 -4.72 3.40 -3.83
CA ALA A 25 -3.89 2.73 -4.83
C ALA A 25 -2.61 3.51 -5.21
N SER A 26 -2.55 4.81 -4.94
CA SER A 26 -1.35 5.63 -5.20
C SER A 26 -0.11 5.16 -4.43
N ILE A 27 -0.26 4.51 -3.26
CA ILE A 27 0.90 3.97 -2.54
C ILE A 27 1.62 2.86 -3.33
N MET A 28 0.85 2.00 -4.00
CA MET A 28 1.38 0.96 -4.88
C MET A 28 2.01 1.57 -6.12
N ALA A 29 1.42 2.64 -6.66
CA ALA A 29 1.96 3.34 -7.82
C ALA A 29 3.34 3.96 -7.51
N ASP A 30 3.48 4.62 -6.36
CA ASP A 30 4.73 5.25 -5.94
C ASP A 30 5.80 4.19 -5.63
N ALA A 31 5.42 3.10 -4.93
CA ALA A 31 6.34 1.98 -4.68
C ALA A 31 6.81 1.33 -5.99
N ALA A 32 5.92 1.12 -6.95
CA ALA A 32 6.28 0.60 -8.27
C ALA A 32 7.21 1.55 -9.03
N ALA A 33 6.96 2.87 -8.98
CA ALA A 33 7.82 3.86 -9.61
C ALA A 33 9.25 3.82 -9.03
N VAL A 34 9.39 3.60 -7.72
CA VAL A 34 10.70 3.42 -7.08
C VAL A 34 11.38 2.15 -7.60
N ILE A 35 10.70 1.00 -7.57
CA ILE A 35 11.27 -0.28 -8.02
C ILE A 35 11.70 -0.21 -9.49
N LEU A 36 10.87 0.36 -10.36
CA LEU A 36 11.13 0.47 -11.79
C LEU A 36 12.31 1.40 -12.12
N ASN A 37 12.70 2.30 -11.22
CA ASN A 37 13.88 3.15 -11.36
C ASN A 37 15.17 2.48 -10.85
N ARG A 38 15.10 1.30 -10.22
CA ARG A 38 16.29 0.55 -9.77
C ARG A 38 16.93 -0.18 -10.94
N ASP A 39 18.22 -0.46 -10.82
CA ASP A 39 18.94 -1.24 -11.83
C ASP A 39 18.50 -2.71 -11.81
N ALA A 40 17.80 -3.12 -12.88
CA ALA A 40 17.28 -4.48 -13.03
C ALA A 40 18.36 -5.57 -13.07
N HIS A 41 19.62 -5.23 -13.36
CA HIS A 41 20.73 -6.19 -13.32
C HIS A 41 21.15 -6.58 -11.90
N THR A 42 20.87 -5.72 -10.92
CA THR A 42 21.25 -5.93 -9.53
C THR A 42 20.06 -6.18 -8.62
N VAL A 43 18.87 -5.74 -9.03
CA VAL A 43 17.64 -5.82 -8.22
C VAL A 43 16.61 -6.71 -8.92
N SER A 44 16.57 -7.99 -8.55
CA SER A 44 15.64 -9.00 -9.09
C SER A 44 15.35 -10.10 -8.06
N GLY A 45 14.22 -10.79 -8.19
CA GLY A 45 13.84 -11.92 -7.33
C GLY A 45 13.29 -11.54 -5.94
N HIS A 46 12.83 -10.30 -5.76
CA HIS A 46 12.30 -9.80 -4.49
C HIS A 46 10.76 -9.80 -4.47
N PHE A 47 10.18 -10.09 -3.30
CA PHE A 47 8.77 -9.85 -3.00
C PHE A 47 8.67 -8.60 -2.13
N TYR A 48 8.43 -7.45 -2.76
CA TYR A 48 8.42 -6.17 -2.06
C TYR A 48 7.10 -5.89 -1.34
N ILE A 49 7.21 -5.19 -0.21
CA ILE A 49 6.10 -4.53 0.46
C ILE A 49 6.19 -3.02 0.19
N ASP A 50 5.09 -2.44 -0.28
CA ASP A 50 4.93 -1.01 -0.60
C ASP A 50 5.55 -0.05 0.43
N GLU A 51 5.21 -0.22 1.71
CA GLU A 51 5.72 0.60 2.81
C GLU A 51 7.22 0.46 3.01
N GLU A 52 7.77 -0.74 2.82
CA GLU A 52 9.19 -0.99 3.03
C GLU A 52 10.00 -0.31 1.93
N VAL A 53 9.56 -0.47 0.67
CA VAL A 53 10.16 0.22 -0.49
C VAL A 53 10.14 1.74 -0.29
N LEU A 54 9.01 2.31 0.12
CA LEU A 54 8.91 3.75 0.31
C LEU A 54 9.71 4.24 1.53
N ARG A 55 9.85 3.42 2.58
CA ARG A 55 10.73 3.73 3.72
C ARG A 55 12.21 3.76 3.32
N GLU A 56 12.64 2.89 2.41
CA GLU A 56 14.01 2.92 1.85
C GLU A 56 14.31 4.26 1.15
N GLU A 57 13.29 4.89 0.55
CA GLU A 57 13.38 6.23 -0.03
C GLU A 57 13.18 7.37 1.00
N GLY A 58 13.11 7.05 2.29
CA GLY A 58 12.99 8.01 3.38
C GLY A 58 11.55 8.46 3.72
N ILE A 59 10.53 7.88 3.09
CA ILE A 59 9.13 8.18 3.41
C ILE A 59 8.74 7.45 4.71
N VAL A 60 8.48 8.23 5.76
CA VAL A 60 8.10 7.71 7.08
C VAL A 60 6.65 8.01 7.47
N ASN A 61 6.03 9.02 6.84
CA ASN A 61 4.63 9.36 7.02
C ASN A 61 3.80 8.87 5.83
N PHE A 62 2.84 7.98 6.10
CA PHE A 62 1.95 7.39 5.11
C PHE A 62 0.51 7.92 5.18
N ASP A 63 0.23 8.94 5.99
CA ASP A 63 -1.11 9.48 6.22
C ASP A 63 -1.80 9.91 4.91
N ALA A 64 -1.02 10.45 3.95
CA ALA A 64 -1.53 10.87 2.64
C ALA A 64 -2.18 9.72 1.85
N TYR A 65 -1.72 8.49 2.10
CA TYR A 65 -2.24 7.29 1.44
C TYR A 65 -3.47 6.72 2.14
N ARG A 66 -3.88 7.18 3.33
CA ARG A 66 -5.14 6.69 3.91
C ARG A 66 -6.33 7.15 3.08
N VAL A 67 -7.29 6.24 2.88
CA VAL A 67 -8.56 6.58 2.22
C VAL A 67 -9.34 7.56 3.09
N ASN A 68 -9.48 7.24 4.37
CA ASN A 68 -10.05 8.12 5.37
C ASN A 68 -8.94 8.70 6.28
N PRO A 69 -8.69 10.03 6.26
CA PRO A 69 -7.70 10.66 7.12
C PRO A 69 -7.97 10.51 8.62
N ALA A 70 -9.23 10.28 9.02
CA ALA A 70 -9.59 10.08 10.43
C ALA A 70 -9.31 8.66 10.93
N THR A 71 -9.09 7.69 10.03
CA THR A 71 -8.71 6.32 10.41
C THR A 71 -7.31 6.34 11.01
N ARG A 72 -7.16 5.80 12.22
CA ARG A 72 -5.86 5.64 12.87
C ARG A 72 -5.06 4.51 12.24
N GLU A 73 -3.73 4.57 12.37
CA GLU A 73 -2.84 3.54 11.82
C GLU A 73 -3.16 2.12 12.32
N ASP A 74 -3.49 1.97 13.61
CA ASP A 74 -3.82 0.69 14.23
C ASP A 74 -5.20 0.14 13.87
N GLN A 75 -6.00 0.92 13.14
CA GLN A 75 -7.30 0.52 12.61
C GLN A 75 -7.23 0.09 11.14
N LEU A 76 -6.10 0.30 10.46
CA LEU A 76 -5.94 -0.14 9.08
C LEU A 76 -5.88 -1.67 9.03
N ILE A 77 -6.58 -2.25 8.06
CA ILE A 77 -6.64 -3.71 7.91
C ILE A 77 -5.36 -4.21 7.23
N PRO A 78 -4.62 -5.16 7.83
CA PRO A 78 -3.50 -5.84 7.16
C PRO A 78 -3.96 -6.52 5.86
N ASP A 79 -3.10 -6.53 4.84
CA ASP A 79 -3.45 -7.22 3.60
C ASP A 79 -3.46 -8.75 3.77
N PHE A 80 -4.14 -9.48 2.88
CA PHE A 80 -4.51 -10.88 3.09
C PHE A 80 -3.35 -11.87 3.23
N PHE A 81 -2.19 -11.56 2.64
CA PHE A 81 -1.07 -12.51 2.48
C PHE A 81 0.24 -11.98 3.07
N ILE A 82 0.15 -11.12 4.08
CA ILE A 82 1.28 -10.50 4.77
C ILE A 82 1.43 -11.10 6.17
#